data_AF-A0A813Z945-F1
#
_entry.id   AF-A0A813Z945-F1
#
_cell.length_a   1.000
_cell.length_b   1.000
_cell.length_c   1.000
_cell.angle_alpha   90.00
_cell.angle_beta   90.00
_cell.angle_gamma   90.00
#
_symmetry.space_group_name_H-M   'P 1'
#
loop_
_entity.id
_entity.type
_entity.pdbx_description
1 polymer ?
#
loop_
_entity_poly.entity_id
_entity_poly.type
_entity_poly.pdbx_seq_one_letter_code
_entity_poly.pdbx_strand_id
1 'polypeptide(L)'
;MLIKWIKSFLFGRKQRVVFGETASEWVDVDSGVSQGSVLGPLLFIIYINDMFEMISNSCSAELTNVDKSKIINVGNNNTKFDYIMESQPLTKSDCEKDLGIYIQSDLKWDTQIKYASSKANRIKKI
;
A
#
# COMPACT_ATOMS: atom_id res chain seq x y z
N MET A 1 -31.46 6.81 0.50
CA MET A 1 -30.74 7.35 1.69
C MET A 1 -29.24 7.06 1.63
N LEU A 2 -28.81 5.82 1.41
CA LEU A 2 -27.40 5.42 1.37
C LEU A 2 -26.52 6.21 0.37
N ILE A 3 -26.94 6.36 -0.88
CA ILE A 3 -26.15 7.07 -1.92
C ILE A 3 -25.90 8.54 -1.54
N LYS A 4 -26.89 9.21 -0.91
CA LYS A 4 -26.74 10.59 -0.45
C LYS A 4 -25.68 10.68 0.65
N TRP A 5 -25.65 9.71 1.55
CA TRP A 5 -24.65 9.63 2.62
C TRP A 5 -23.24 9.36 2.08
N ILE A 6 -23.09 8.43 1.12
CA ILE A 6 -21.80 8.18 0.45
C ILE A 6 -21.32 9.44 -0.29
N LYS A 7 -22.23 10.15 -1.00
CA LYS A 7 -21.90 11.41 -1.66
C LYS A 7 -21.41 12.47 -0.67
N SER A 8 -22.08 12.61 0.48
CA SER A 8 -21.61 13.53 1.54
C SER A 8 -20.32 13.07 2.21
N PHE A 9 -20.05 11.76 2.24
CA PHE A 9 -18.81 11.22 2.79
C PHE A 9 -17.61 11.53 1.89
N LEU A 10 -17.79 11.55 0.57
CA LEU A 10 -16.70 11.79 -0.39
C LEU A 10 -16.52 13.27 -0.73
N PHE A 11 -17.59 14.04 -0.85
CA PHE A 11 -17.58 15.39 -1.41
C PHE A 11 -17.47 16.50 -0.35
N GLY A 12 -16.84 17.63 -0.71
CA GLY A 12 -16.77 18.83 0.14
C GLY A 12 -15.92 18.67 1.39
N ARG A 13 -15.00 17.69 1.38
CA ARG A 13 -14.09 17.44 2.50
C ARG A 13 -12.97 18.48 2.53
N LYS A 14 -12.57 18.86 3.74
CA LYS A 14 -11.41 19.70 4.00
C LYS A 14 -10.50 19.03 5.01
N GLN A 15 -9.20 19.26 4.89
CA GLN A 15 -8.19 18.78 5.83
C GLN A 15 -7.29 19.92 6.30
N ARG A 16 -6.72 19.78 7.49
CA ARG A 16 -5.66 20.62 8.01
C ARG A 16 -4.76 19.79 8.91
N VAL A 17 -3.53 20.26 9.12
CA VAL A 17 -2.57 19.64 10.04
C VAL A 17 -2.53 20.45 11.32
N VAL A 18 -2.62 19.77 12.47
CA VAL A 18 -2.48 20.39 13.80
C VAL A 18 -1.25 19.81 14.47
N PHE A 19 -0.36 20.68 14.94
CA PHE A 19 0.86 20.31 15.64
C PHE A 19 1.04 21.20 16.88
N GLY A 20 0.86 20.60 18.07
CA GLY A 20 0.78 21.37 19.32
C GLY A 20 -0.41 22.31 19.31
N GLU A 21 -0.15 23.60 19.53
CA GLU A 21 -1.17 24.67 19.51
C GLU A 21 -1.32 25.33 18.13
N THR A 22 -0.49 24.97 17.15
CA THR A 22 -0.51 25.55 15.81
C THR A 22 -1.33 24.68 14.86
N ALA A 23 -2.19 25.30 14.06
CA ALA A 23 -2.96 24.65 13.01
C ALA A 23 -2.65 25.29 11.64
N SER A 24 -2.57 24.47 10.60
CA SER A 24 -2.51 24.95 9.21
C SER A 24 -3.87 25.48 8.75
N GLU A 25 -3.86 26.20 7.64
CA GLU A 25 -5.07 26.51 6.89
C GLU A 25 -5.79 25.25 6.42
N TRP A 26 -7.11 25.38 6.20
CA TRP A 26 -7.93 24.33 5.62
C TRP A 26 -7.67 24.22 4.12
N VAL A 27 -7.46 22.99 3.67
CA VAL A 27 -7.28 22.66 2.24
C VAL A 27 -8.37 21.68 1.82
N ASP A 28 -8.95 21.92 0.65
CA ASP A 28 -9.96 21.02 0.08
C ASP A 28 -9.34 19.66 -0.31
N VAL A 29 -10.09 18.58 -0.15
CA VAL A 29 -9.63 17.21 -0.41
C VAL A 29 -10.38 16.63 -1.60
N ASP A 30 -9.76 16.74 -2.77
CA ASP A 30 -10.37 16.35 -4.04
C ASP A 30 -10.39 14.83 -4.28
N SER A 31 -9.57 14.07 -3.56
CA SER A 31 -9.42 12.61 -3.78
C SER A 31 -9.23 11.82 -2.49
N GLY A 32 -9.40 10.50 -2.58
CA GLY A 32 -9.21 9.56 -1.47
C GLY A 32 -10.37 9.53 -0.46
N VAL A 33 -10.11 8.91 0.68
CA VAL A 33 -11.07 8.70 1.78
C VAL A 33 -10.44 9.15 3.09
N SER A 34 -11.24 9.45 4.11
CA SER A 34 -10.72 9.79 5.44
C SER A 34 -9.99 8.60 6.05
N GLN A 35 -8.72 8.79 6.42
CA GLN A 35 -7.93 7.75 7.08
C GLN A 35 -8.54 7.40 8.44
N GLY A 36 -8.62 6.10 8.75
CA GLY A 36 -9.27 5.62 9.97
C GLY A 36 -10.80 5.48 9.88
N SER A 37 -11.41 5.78 8.73
CA SER A 37 -12.81 5.47 8.50
C SER A 37 -13.01 3.97 8.24
N VAL A 38 -14.08 3.40 8.81
CA VAL A 38 -14.49 2.00 8.54
C VAL A 38 -14.92 1.82 7.08
N LEU A 39 -15.48 2.88 6.48
CA LEU A 39 -15.98 2.85 5.10
C LEU A 39 -14.86 3.01 4.04
N GLY A 40 -13.74 3.63 4.41
CA GLY A 40 -12.63 3.89 3.49
C GLY A 40 -12.13 2.63 2.78
N PRO A 41 -11.80 1.54 3.50
CA PRO A 41 -11.37 0.28 2.89
C PRO A 41 -12.42 -0.33 1.94
N LEU A 42 -13.70 -0.28 2.30
CA LEU A 42 -14.78 -0.80 1.45
C LEU A 42 -14.89 -0.01 0.14
N LEU A 43 -14.88 1.31 0.22
CA LEU A 43 -14.93 2.18 -0.97
C LEU A 43 -13.68 2.05 -1.83
N PHE A 44 -12.51 1.84 -1.21
CA PHE A 44 -11.27 1.57 -1.93
C PHE A 44 -11.34 0.26 -2.72
N ILE A 45 -11.89 -0.81 -2.14
CA ILE A 45 -12.05 -2.10 -2.83
C ILE A 45 -13.01 -1.95 -4.03
N ILE A 46 -14.14 -1.26 -3.87
CA ILE A 46 -15.07 -1.03 -4.98
C ILE A 46 -14.36 -0.22 -6.08
N TYR A 47 -13.68 0.86 -5.71
CA TYR A 47 -12.96 1.71 -6.66
C TYR A 47 -11.86 0.95 -7.43
N ILE A 48 -11.05 0.14 -6.73
CA ILE A 48 -9.95 -0.60 -7.37
C ILE A 48 -10.49 -1.71 -8.28
N ASN A 49 -11.58 -2.38 -7.91
CA ASN A 49 -12.19 -3.43 -8.71
C ASN A 49 -12.68 -2.88 -10.06
N ASP A 50 -13.44 -1.77 -10.03
CA ASP A 50 -13.94 -1.11 -11.24
C ASP A 50 -12.77 -0.59 -12.10
N MET A 51 -11.71 -0.10 -11.44
CA MET A 51 -10.50 0.36 -12.11
C MET A 51 -9.81 -0.79 -12.86
N PHE A 52 -9.60 -1.95 -12.22
CA PHE A 52 -9.00 -3.13 -12.86
C PHE A 52 -9.83 -3.66 -14.03
N GLU A 53 -11.15 -3.66 -13.93
CA GLU A 53 -12.03 -4.04 -15.04
C GLU A 53 -11.85 -3.08 -16.23
N MET A 54 -11.84 -1.77 -15.97
CA MET A 54 -11.63 -0.75 -17.02
C MET A 54 -10.25 -0.86 -17.67
N ILE A 55 -9.21 -1.17 -16.89
CA ILE A 55 -7.83 -1.37 -17.38
C ILE A 55 -7.75 -2.62 -18.25
N SER A 56 -8.30 -3.74 -17.80
CA SER A 56 -8.30 -5.01 -18.55
C SER A 56 -8.91 -4.88 -19.95
N ASN A 57 -9.83 -3.93 -20.11
CA ASN A 57 -10.52 -3.63 -21.35
C ASN A 57 -9.83 -2.55 -22.22
N SER A 58 -8.89 -1.77 -21.69
CA SER A 58 -8.43 -0.53 -22.34
C SER A 58 -6.90 -0.38 -22.51
N CYS A 59 -6.06 -1.00 -21.68
CA CYS A 59 -4.60 -0.87 -21.82
C CYS A 59 -3.85 -2.05 -21.19
N SER A 60 -2.93 -2.63 -21.96
CA SER A 60 -1.92 -3.55 -21.47
C SER A 60 -0.92 -2.78 -20.59
N ALA A 61 -1.03 -2.93 -19.27
CA ALA A 61 0.01 -2.62 -18.28
C ALA A 61 0.68 -1.23 -18.38
N GLU A 62 0.04 -0.15 -17.88
CA GLU A 62 0.69 1.16 -17.70
C GLU A 62 0.57 1.74 -16.28
N LEU A 63 0.01 0.96 -15.34
CA LEU A 63 -0.22 1.42 -13.95
C LEU A 63 0.76 0.86 -12.94
N THR A 64 1.71 0.07 -13.42
CA THR A 64 2.64 -0.69 -12.59
C THR A 64 4.02 -0.13 -12.80
N ASN A 65 4.56 0.54 -11.79
CA ASN A 65 5.92 1.03 -11.88
C ASN A 65 6.88 -0.17 -11.83
N VAL A 66 7.48 -0.51 -12.98
CA VAL A 66 8.42 -1.62 -13.13
C VAL A 66 9.59 -1.48 -12.14
N ASP A 67 10.16 -0.28 -12.00
CA ASP A 67 11.31 -0.03 -11.11
C ASP A 67 10.98 -0.25 -9.62
N LYS A 68 9.71 -0.09 -9.23
CA LYS A 68 9.21 -0.35 -7.87
C LYS A 68 8.69 -1.78 -7.69
N SER A 69 8.57 -2.54 -8.77
CA SER A 69 8.03 -3.89 -8.76
C SER A 69 9.17 -4.89 -8.62
N LYS A 70 9.04 -5.79 -7.64
CA LYS A 70 10.06 -6.80 -7.35
C LYS A 70 9.44 -8.18 -7.22
N ILE A 71 10.23 -9.18 -7.56
CA ILE A 71 9.84 -10.59 -7.45
C ILE A 71 10.51 -11.21 -6.24
N ILE A 72 9.71 -11.83 -5.37
CA ILE A 72 10.20 -12.69 -4.31
C ILE A 72 9.87 -14.13 -4.67
N ASN A 73 10.89 -14.93 -4.92
CA ASN A 73 10.74 -16.35 -5.20
C ASN A 73 10.66 -17.11 -3.88
N VAL A 74 9.44 -17.33 -3.39
CA VAL A 74 9.21 -17.94 -2.08
C VAL A 74 9.45 -19.45 -2.12
N GLY A 75 10.19 -19.96 -1.14
CA GLY A 75 10.47 -21.37 -0.90
C GLY A 75 11.80 -21.86 -1.50
N ASN A 76 12.47 -22.77 -0.79
CA ASN A 76 13.79 -23.30 -1.18
C ASN A 76 13.76 -24.12 -2.48
N ASN A 77 12.59 -24.67 -2.86
CA ASN A 77 12.41 -25.48 -4.07
C ASN A 77 11.75 -24.70 -5.21
N ASN A 78 11.86 -23.37 -5.20
CA ASN A 78 11.32 -22.54 -6.26
C ASN A 78 12.28 -22.49 -7.46
N THR A 79 11.76 -22.71 -8.68
CA THR A 79 12.52 -22.69 -9.94
C THR A 79 13.03 -21.29 -10.34
N LYS A 80 12.65 -20.23 -9.59
CA LYS A 80 13.12 -18.84 -9.73
C LYS A 80 12.94 -18.24 -11.12
N PHE A 81 11.73 -18.38 -11.68
CA PHE A 81 11.38 -17.83 -12.98
C PHE A 81 11.66 -16.32 -13.08
N ASP A 82 12.06 -15.90 -14.28
CA ASP A 82 12.15 -14.49 -14.66
C ASP A 82 10.79 -14.02 -15.15
N TYR A 83 10.37 -12.83 -14.72
CA TYR A 83 9.15 -12.21 -15.19
C TYR A 83 9.46 -10.85 -15.80
N ILE A 84 8.75 -10.54 -16.87
CA ILE A 84 8.90 -9.32 -17.65
C ILE A 84 7.60 -8.54 -17.52
N MET A 85 7.71 -7.25 -17.23
CA MET A 85 6.61 -6.31 -17.15
C MET A 85 6.91 -5.12 -18.05
N GLU A 86 5.98 -4.74 -18.91
CA GLU A 86 6.18 -3.61 -19.84
C GLU A 86 7.46 -3.76 -20.70
N SER A 87 7.79 -5.00 -21.09
CA SER A 87 9.02 -5.39 -21.80
C SER A 87 10.34 -5.20 -21.02
N GLN A 88 10.27 -4.89 -19.73
CA GLN A 88 11.42 -4.79 -18.82
C GLN A 88 11.45 -5.97 -17.83
N PRO A 89 12.61 -6.60 -17.61
CA PRO A 89 12.74 -7.67 -16.62
C PRO A 89 12.60 -7.10 -15.21
N LEU A 90 11.77 -7.72 -14.39
CA LEU A 90 11.59 -7.31 -13.00
C LEU A 90 12.78 -7.75 -12.14
N THR A 91 13.11 -6.94 -11.15
CA THR A 91 14.23 -7.22 -10.23
C THR A 91 13.82 -8.26 -9.19
N LYS A 92 14.70 -9.24 -8.95
CA LYS A 92 14.51 -10.25 -7.90
C LYS A 92 14.97 -9.72 -6.55
N SER A 93 14.26 -10.09 -5.49
CA SER A 93 14.62 -9.78 -4.10
C SER A 93 14.38 -10.98 -3.19
N ASP A 94 15.25 -11.13 -2.20
CA ASP A 94 15.13 -12.17 -1.18
C ASP A 94 14.43 -11.69 0.09
N CYS A 95 14.22 -10.37 0.25
CA CYS A 95 13.54 -9.82 1.40
C CYS A 95 12.91 -8.47 1.08
N GLU A 96 11.60 -8.34 1.30
CA GLU A 96 10.92 -7.05 1.20
C GLU A 96 10.16 -6.73 2.48
N LYS A 97 10.04 -5.44 2.75
CA LYS A 97 9.28 -4.92 3.87
C LYS A 97 7.96 -4.38 3.36
N ASP A 98 6.86 -4.97 3.80
CA ASP A 98 5.52 -4.49 3.49
C ASP A 98 4.70 -4.29 4.77
N LEU A 99 4.06 -3.12 4.89
CA LEU A 99 3.28 -2.69 6.05
C LEU A 99 3.95 -2.92 7.43
N GLY A 100 5.29 -2.88 7.48
CA GLY A 100 6.05 -3.07 8.72
C GLY A 100 6.43 -4.53 9.03
N ILE A 101 6.15 -5.46 8.11
CA ILE A 101 6.51 -6.87 8.19
C ILE A 101 7.58 -7.15 7.13
N TYR A 102 8.67 -7.79 7.53
CA TYR A 102 9.66 -8.32 6.61
C TYR A 102 9.26 -9.72 6.14
N ILE A 103 9.26 -9.93 4.82
CA ILE A 103 8.94 -11.19 4.16
C ILE A 103 10.20 -11.68 3.45
N GLN A 104 10.72 -12.85 3.86
CA GLN A 104 11.92 -13.45 3.30
C GLN A 104 11.56 -14.57 2.31
N SER A 105 12.35 -14.71 1.24
CA SER A 105 12.19 -15.75 0.22
C SER A 105 12.31 -17.16 0.80
N ASP A 106 13.14 -17.34 1.84
CA ASP A 106 13.36 -18.62 2.52
C ASP A 106 12.34 -18.93 3.62
N LEU A 107 11.32 -18.09 3.80
CA LEU A 107 10.28 -18.19 4.83
C LEU A 107 10.82 -18.19 6.28
N LYS A 108 12.09 -17.80 6.49
CA LYS A 108 12.59 -17.57 7.84
C LYS A 108 12.05 -16.25 8.37
N TRP A 109 11.97 -16.18 9.70
CA TRP A 109 11.43 -15.03 10.42
C TRP A 109 12.52 -14.23 11.16
N ASP A 110 13.79 -14.58 10.98
CA ASP A 110 14.87 -14.05 11.79
C ASP A 110 15.05 -12.54 11.58
N THR A 111 14.88 -12.05 10.35
CA THR A 111 14.95 -10.62 10.05
C THR A 111 13.80 -9.86 10.70
N GLN A 112 12.57 -10.38 10.61
CA GLN A 112 11.39 -9.78 11.24
C GLN A 112 11.52 -9.77 12.77
N ILE A 113 11.99 -10.86 13.37
CA ILE A 113 12.21 -10.99 14.81
C ILE A 113 13.27 -9.97 15.27
N LYS A 114 14.42 -9.90 14.60
CA LYS A 114 15.48 -8.92 14.90
C LYS A 114 14.95 -7.48 14.80
N TYR A 115 14.18 -7.17 13.76
CA TYR A 115 13.57 -5.86 13.58
C TYR A 115 12.62 -5.52 14.74
N ALA A 116 11.68 -6.42 15.06
CA ALA A 116 10.71 -6.22 16.14
C ALA A 116 11.40 -6.05 17.50
N SER A 117 12.36 -6.93 17.83
CA SER A 117 13.13 -6.85 19.09
C SER A 117 13.92 -5.54 19.19
N SER A 118 14.61 -5.13 18.13
CA SER A 118 15.37 -3.87 18.14
C SER A 118 14.47 -2.63 18.30
N LYS A 119 13.28 -2.65 17.69
CA LYS A 119 12.30 -1.57 17.81
C LYS A 119 11.75 -1.50 19.23
N ALA A 120 11.39 -2.63 19.84
CA ALA A 120 10.93 -2.70 21.22
C ALA A 120 12.00 -2.22 22.22
N ASN A 121 13.27 -2.60 22.01
CA ASN A 121 14.37 -2.19 22.88
C ASN A 121 14.69 -0.69 22.80
N ARG A 122 14.43 -0.05 21.66
CA ARG A 122 14.55 1.41 21.53
C ARG A 122 13.45 2.15 22.29
N ILE A 123 12.24 1.60 22.31
CA ILE A 123 11.10 2.19 23.03
C ILE A 123 11.31 2.11 24.54
N LYS A 124 11.89 1.02 25.06
CA LYS A 124 12.18 0.85 26.50
C LYS A 124 13.29 1.76 27.05
N LYS A 125 14.06 2.44 26.19
CA LYS A 125 15.15 3.36 26.59
C LYS A 125 14.72 4.83 26.62
N ILE A 126 13.43 5.09 26.43
CA ILE A 126 12.76 6.40 26.56
C ILE A 126 11.90 6.31 27.81
#